data_AF-A0A920GJG3-F1
#
_entry.id   AF-A0A920GJG3-F1
#
_cell.length_a   1.000
_cell.length_b   1.000
_cell.length_c   1.000
_cell.angle_alpha   90.00
_cell.angle_beta   90.00
_cell.angle_gamma   90.00
#
_symmetry.space_group_name_H-M   'P 1'
#
loop_
_entity.id
_entity.type
_entity.pdbx_description
1 polymer ?
#
loop_
_entity_poly.entity_id
_entity_poly.type
_entity_poly.pdbx_seq_one_letter_code
_entity_poly.pdbx_strand_id
1 'polypeptide(L)'
;MGRLIRFVSAHEVGHTIGLPHNMGSSVAYPVDSLRSVSFTQKYGTAPSIMDYARFNYVAQPGDGDVSLMPNIGPYDIHAVRWGIDPSLLSKKQKMKSLFLTNGFETKRMIQCIDLGDNNLGL
;
A
#
# COMPACT_ATOMS: atom_id res chain seq x y z
N MET A 1 15.11 4.34 14.14
CA MET A 1 15.42 4.94 12.82
C MET A 1 15.10 4.04 11.63
N GLY A 2 15.44 2.74 11.63
CA GLY A 2 15.20 1.89 10.45
C GLY A 2 13.76 1.85 9.91
N ARG A 3 12.75 1.89 10.79
CA ARG A 3 11.32 1.91 10.39
C ARG A 3 10.94 3.15 9.56
N LEU A 4 11.50 4.31 9.88
CA LEU A 4 11.23 5.57 9.17
C LEU A 4 11.80 5.55 7.76
N ILE A 5 13.05 5.10 7.64
CA ILE A 5 13.71 4.94 6.35
C ILE A 5 12.93 3.95 5.49
N ARG A 6 12.51 2.81 6.06
CA ARG A 6 11.69 1.82 5.34
C ARG A 6 10.37 2.41 4.83
N PHE A 7 9.68 3.23 5.64
CA PHE A 7 8.45 3.89 5.24
C PHE A 7 8.68 4.85 4.06
N VAL A 8 9.64 5.77 4.18
CA VAL A 8 9.92 6.76 3.12
C VAL A 8 10.42 6.05 1.85
N SER A 9 11.33 5.08 1.98
CA SER A 9 11.79 4.31 0.83
C SER A 9 10.65 3.57 0.13
N ALA A 10 9.69 3.00 0.86
CA ALA A 10 8.53 2.36 0.26
C ALA A 10 7.61 3.36 -0.46
N HIS A 11 7.42 4.57 0.09
CA HIS A 11 6.67 5.65 -0.54
C HIS A 11 7.31 6.07 -1.87
N GLU A 12 8.62 6.30 -1.89
CA GLU A 12 9.32 6.68 -3.12
C GLU A 12 9.33 5.55 -4.16
N VAL A 13 9.48 4.30 -3.73
CA VAL A 13 9.33 3.14 -4.62
C VAL A 13 7.92 3.10 -5.22
N GLY A 14 6.88 3.43 -4.46
CA GLY A 14 5.52 3.61 -4.96
C GLY A 14 5.43 4.61 -6.12
N HIS A 15 6.09 5.76 -6.01
CA HIS A 15 6.20 6.72 -7.11
C HIS A 15 6.93 6.13 -8.32
N THR A 16 8.01 5.37 -8.12
CA THR A 16 8.75 4.75 -9.23
C THR A 16 7.93 3.74 -10.03
N ILE A 17 6.97 3.08 -9.38
CA ILE A 17 6.05 2.13 -10.04
C ILE A 17 4.75 2.81 -10.50
N GLY A 18 4.66 4.14 -10.43
CA GLY A 18 3.58 4.94 -11.00
C GLY A 18 2.38 5.19 -10.08
N LEU A 19 2.49 4.96 -8.77
CA LEU A 19 1.46 5.33 -7.82
C LEU A 19 1.60 6.83 -7.48
N PRO A 20 0.58 7.68 -7.75
CA PRO A 20 0.60 9.08 -7.33
C PRO A 20 0.24 9.19 -5.84
N HIS A 21 0.43 10.38 -5.27
CA HIS A 21 -0.06 10.68 -3.93
C HIS A 21 -1.56 10.40 -3.79
N ASN A 22 -1.95 9.70 -2.72
CA ASN A 22 -3.34 9.48 -2.36
C ASN A 22 -3.77 10.47 -1.27
N MET A 23 -3.95 11.74 -1.65
CA MET A 23 -4.25 12.87 -0.74
C MET A 23 -5.55 12.74 0.06
N GLY A 24 -6.41 11.77 -0.30
CA GLY A 24 -7.69 11.54 0.33
C GLY A 24 -7.77 10.25 1.13
N SER A 25 -6.68 9.49 1.29
CA SER A 25 -6.77 8.16 1.90
C SER A 25 -7.16 8.24 3.39
N SER A 26 -6.60 9.19 4.13
CA SER A 26 -6.73 9.29 5.59
C SER A 26 -8.17 9.50 6.06
N VAL A 27 -9.06 10.04 5.22
CA VAL A 27 -10.47 10.27 5.57
C VAL A 27 -11.27 8.97 5.67
N ALA A 28 -10.77 7.85 5.13
CA ALA A 28 -11.46 6.58 5.17
C ALA A 28 -11.44 5.93 6.57
N TYR A 29 -10.51 6.34 7.44
CA TYR A 29 -10.43 5.84 8.82
C TYR A 29 -11.02 6.87 9.79
N PRO A 30 -12.02 6.50 10.62
CA PRO A 30 -12.54 7.38 11.66
C PRO A 30 -11.44 7.72 12.67
N VAL A 31 -11.42 8.97 13.15
CA VAL A 31 -10.39 9.47 14.09
C VAL A 31 -10.33 8.63 15.37
N ASP A 32 -11.48 8.22 15.91
CA ASP A 32 -11.53 7.38 17.12
C ASP A 32 -10.90 6.00 16.91
N SER A 33 -10.89 5.48 15.68
CA SER A 33 -10.26 4.19 15.36
C SER A 33 -8.74 4.25 15.51
N LEU A 34 -8.14 5.45 15.38
CA LEU A 34 -6.69 5.65 15.57
C LEU A 34 -6.26 5.52 17.03
N ARG A 35 -7.21 5.49 17.98
CA ARG A 35 -6.95 5.21 19.40
C ARG A 35 -7.14 3.74 19.77
N SER A 36 -7.56 2.90 18.82
CA SER A 36 -7.76 1.47 19.05
C SER A 36 -6.52 0.67 18.65
N VAL A 37 -5.99 -0.09 19.61
CA VAL A 37 -4.86 -1.01 19.39
C VAL A 37 -5.20 -2.04 18.32
N SER A 38 -6.37 -2.69 18.44
CA SER A 38 -6.77 -3.74 17.50
C SER A 38 -6.95 -3.21 16.07
N PHE A 39 -7.40 -1.96 15.93
CA PHE A 39 -7.55 -1.32 14.64
C PHE A 39 -6.20 -0.93 14.04
N THR A 40 -5.41 -0.16 14.77
CA THR A 40 -4.14 0.40 14.26
C THR A 40 -3.09 -0.67 13.99
N GLN A 41 -3.11 -1.78 14.73
CA GLN A 41 -2.22 -2.92 14.47
C GLN A 41 -2.62 -3.69 13.19
N LYS A 42 -3.92 -3.72 12.86
CA LYS A 42 -4.42 -4.39 11.65
C LYS A 42 -4.30 -3.54 10.39
N TYR A 43 -4.64 -2.25 10.50
CA TYR A 43 -4.87 -1.38 9.35
C TYR A 43 -3.87 -0.23 9.25
N GLY A 44 -2.99 -0.06 10.24
CA GLY A 44 -2.11 1.11 10.34
C GLY A 44 -2.89 2.38 10.68
N THR A 45 -2.29 3.52 10.35
CA THR A 45 -2.83 4.86 10.64
C THR A 45 -3.47 5.52 9.43
N ALA A 46 -3.27 4.96 8.23
CA ALA A 46 -3.89 5.40 6.99
C ALA A 46 -4.05 4.21 6.03
N PRO A 47 -5.03 4.24 5.12
CA PRO A 47 -5.23 3.17 4.14
C PRO A 47 -4.16 3.04 3.07
N SER A 48 -3.30 4.05 2.90
CA SER A 48 -2.26 4.10 1.87
C SER A 48 -1.00 4.79 2.41
N ILE A 49 0.17 4.20 2.13
CA ILE A 49 1.46 4.87 2.36
C ILE A 49 1.70 6.00 1.37
N MET A 50 0.98 6.04 0.25
CA MET A 50 1.07 7.12 -0.74
C MET A 50 0.32 8.37 -0.30
N ASP A 51 -0.38 8.33 0.82
CA ASP A 51 -0.99 9.51 1.42
C ASP A 51 0.06 10.35 2.16
N TYR A 52 -0.27 11.62 2.38
CA TYR A 52 0.44 12.52 3.29
C TYR A 52 0.09 12.24 4.76
N ALA A 53 -0.13 10.96 5.08
CA ALA A 53 -0.50 10.52 6.42
C ALA A 53 0.67 10.72 7.38
N ARG A 54 0.45 11.60 8.36
CA ARG A 54 1.42 11.88 9.42
C ARG A 54 1.39 10.76 10.47
N PHE A 55 2.37 10.79 11.37
CA PHE A 55 2.35 9.94 12.56
C PHE A 55 1.06 10.12 13.36
N ASN A 56 0.66 9.07 14.07
CA ASN A 56 -0.57 9.05 14.86
C ASN A 56 -0.47 10.02 16.06
N TYR A 57 -0.78 11.29 15.83
CA TYR A 57 -0.80 12.33 16.85
C TYR A 57 -2.07 12.29 17.71
N VAL A 58 -3.04 11.43 17.36
CA VAL A 58 -4.30 11.25 18.09
C VAL A 58 -4.07 10.36 19.32
N ALA A 59 -3.10 9.44 19.25
CA ALA A 59 -2.73 8.54 20.33
C ALA A 59 -2.44 9.27 21.64
N GLN A 60 -3.03 8.77 22.74
CA GLN A 60 -2.84 9.29 24.10
C GLN A 60 -2.08 8.28 24.97
N PRO A 61 -1.43 8.71 26.08
CA PRO A 61 -0.69 7.81 26.97
C PRO A 61 -1.51 6.63 27.54
N GLY A 62 -2.84 6.75 27.58
CA GLY A 62 -3.75 5.71 28.06
C GLY A 62 -4.23 4.71 26.99
N ASP A 63 -3.87 4.91 25.72
CA ASP A 63 -4.43 4.11 24.61
C ASP A 63 -3.69 2.78 24.38
N GLY A 64 -2.64 2.50 25.17
CA GLY A 64 -1.82 1.30 25.02
C GLY A 64 -0.88 1.37 23.81
N ASP A 65 -0.55 0.21 23.24
CA ASP A 65 0.42 0.09 22.12
C ASP A 65 -0.27 0.28 20.75
N VAL A 66 -0.82 1.47 20.53
CA VAL A 66 -1.37 1.85 19.23
C VAL A 66 -0.25 2.08 18.21
N SER A 67 -0.50 1.75 16.94
CA SER A 67 0.49 2.04 15.90
C SER A 67 0.66 3.55 15.73
N LEU A 68 1.92 3.99 15.76
CA LEU A 68 2.29 5.39 15.59
C LEU A 68 2.64 5.75 14.14
N MET A 69 2.81 4.75 13.28
CA MET A 69 3.30 4.92 11.91
C MET A 69 2.33 4.30 10.89
N PRO A 70 2.22 4.89 9.68
CA PRO A 70 1.57 4.26 8.55
C PRO A 70 2.33 2.99 8.13
N ASN A 71 1.59 1.99 7.68
CA ASN A 71 2.11 0.78 7.06
C ASN A 71 1.50 0.63 5.67
N ILE A 72 2.03 -0.29 4.86
CA ILE A 72 1.40 -0.68 3.59
C ILE A 72 -0.06 -1.04 3.87
N GLY A 73 -0.96 -0.26 3.29
CA GLY A 73 -2.37 -0.35 3.55
C GLY A 73 -3.13 -1.12 2.47
N PRO A 74 -4.43 -1.36 2.69
CA PRO A 74 -5.27 -2.09 1.75
C PRO A 74 -5.35 -1.41 0.38
N TYR A 75 -5.28 -0.07 0.33
CA TYR A 75 -5.31 0.65 -0.94
C TYR A 75 -4.03 0.44 -1.75
N ASP A 76 -2.86 0.42 -1.09
CA ASP A 76 -1.58 0.19 -1.77
C ASP A 76 -1.54 -1.19 -2.43
N ILE A 77 -1.97 -2.22 -1.68
CA ILE A 77 -2.05 -3.59 -2.17
C ILE A 77 -3.03 -3.67 -3.36
N HIS A 78 -4.19 -3.01 -3.25
CA HIS A 78 -5.15 -2.97 -4.33
C HIS A 78 -4.60 -2.26 -5.58
N ALA A 79 -3.97 -1.10 -5.42
CA ALA A 79 -3.43 -0.32 -6.53
C ALA A 79 -2.31 -1.05 -7.27
N VAL A 80 -1.41 -1.72 -6.54
CA VAL A 80 -0.35 -2.55 -7.13
C VAL A 80 -0.95 -3.75 -7.87
N ARG A 81 -1.90 -4.47 -7.24
CA ARG A 81 -2.59 -5.60 -7.89
C ARG A 81 -3.30 -5.17 -9.16
N TRP A 82 -4.00 -4.04 -9.13
CA TRP A 82 -4.68 -3.50 -10.30
C TRP A 82 -3.72 -3.13 -11.43
N GLY A 83 -2.52 -2.63 -11.11
CA GLY A 83 -1.50 -2.30 -12.09
C GLY A 83 -0.82 -3.52 -12.73
N ILE A 84 -0.74 -4.64 -12.01
CA ILE A 84 0.01 -5.84 -12.43
C ILE A 84 -0.89 -6.94 -12.98
N ASP A 85 -2.05 -7.17 -12.37
CA ASP A 85 -2.93 -8.28 -12.73
C ASP A 85 -3.75 -7.94 -13.98
N PRO A 86 -3.47 -8.57 -15.14
CA PRO A 86 -4.22 -8.32 -16.35
C PRO A 86 -5.68 -8.73 -16.20
N SER A 87 -6.04 -9.66 -15.31
CA SER A 87 -7.40 -10.14 -15.13
C SER A 87 -8.36 -9.00 -14.73
N LEU A 88 -7.87 -8.06 -13.92
CA LEU A 88 -8.58 -6.89 -13.39
C LEU A 88 -8.77 -5.76 -14.41
N LEU A 89 -8.10 -5.82 -15.56
CA LEU A 89 -8.19 -4.83 -16.62
C LEU A 89 -9.44 -5.02 -17.49
N SER A 90 -10.08 -3.93 -17.90
CA SER A 90 -11.14 -3.95 -18.91
C SER A 90 -10.59 -4.41 -20.28
N LYS A 91 -11.45 -4.86 -21.20
CA LYS A 91 -11.03 -5.25 -22.56
C LYS A 91 -10.20 -4.17 -23.27
N LYS A 92 -10.57 -2.89 -23.09
CA LYS A 92 -9.84 -1.74 -23.66
C LYS A 92 -8.44 -1.57 -23.05
N GLN A 93 -8.32 -1.78 -21.74
CA GLN A 93 -7.04 -1.70 -21.03
C GLN A 93 -6.13 -2.90 -21.33
N LYS A 94 -6.68 -4.12 -21.44
CA LYS A 94 -5.97 -5.33 -21.87
C LYS A 94 -5.36 -5.17 -23.25
N MET A 95 -6.12 -4.60 -24.18
CA MET A 95 -5.63 -4.35 -25.54
C MET A 95 -4.45 -3.35 -25.51
N LYS A 96 -4.54 -2.28 -24.71
CA LYS A 96 -3.48 -1.27 -24.56
C LYS A 96 -2.24 -1.81 -23.84
N SER A 97 -2.40 -2.67 -22.83
CA SER A 97 -1.28 -3.31 -22.12
C SER A 97 -0.55 -4.31 -23.01
N LEU A 98 -1.28 -5.09 -23.81
CA LEU A 98 -0.71 -6.05 -24.77
C LEU A 98 0.20 -5.37 -25.82
N PHE A 99 -0.17 -4.16 -26.26
CA PHE A 99 0.68 -3.35 -27.15
C PHE A 99 1.97 -2.86 -26.48
N LEU A 100 1.98 -2.62 -25.17
CA LEU A 100 3.15 -2.15 -24.41
C LEU A 100 4.06 -3.31 -23.95
N THR A 101 3.48 -4.47 -23.63
CA THR A 101 4.23 -5.64 -23.13
C THR A 101 4.94 -6.44 -24.21
N ASN A 102 4.62 -6.24 -25.49
CA ASN A 102 5.37 -6.84 -26.61
C ASN A 102 6.81 -6.30 -26.77
N GLY A 103 7.25 -5.37 -25.89
CA GLY A 103 8.62 -4.84 -25.88
C GLY A 103 9.41 -5.02 -24.58
N PHE A 104 8.82 -5.53 -23.49
CA PHE A 104 9.52 -5.67 -22.21
C PHE A 104 9.06 -6.95 -21.48
N GLU A 105 9.99 -7.89 -21.31
CA GLU A 105 9.73 -9.17 -20.63
C GLU A 105 9.42 -8.98 -19.13
N THR A 106 8.14 -9.08 -18.79
CA THR A 106 7.60 -8.99 -17.42
C THR A 106 7.87 -10.20 -16.53
N LYS A 107 8.60 -11.22 -17.00
CA LYS A 107 8.82 -12.47 -16.24
C LYS A 107 9.77 -12.34 -15.04
N ARG A 108 10.59 -11.27 -14.93
CA ARG A 108 11.61 -11.16 -13.87
C ARG A 108 11.17 -10.46 -12.58
N MET A 109 10.07 -9.69 -12.57
CA MET A 109 9.62 -8.98 -11.35
C MET A 109 8.90 -9.88 -10.35
N ILE A 110 8.27 -10.96 -10.81
CA ILE A 110 7.47 -11.86 -9.94
C ILE A 110 8.37 -12.57 -8.91
N GLN A 111 9.60 -12.92 -9.30
CA GLN A 111 10.49 -13.72 -8.46
C GLN A 111 11.09 -12.96 -7.26
N CYS A 112 11.04 -11.63 -7.24
CA CYS A 112 11.51 -10.82 -6.09
C CYS A 112 10.44 -10.55 -5.04
N ILE A 113 9.16 -10.75 -5.36
CA ILE A 113 8.04 -10.51 -4.42
C ILE A 113 7.57 -11.83 -3.78
N ASP A 114 7.68 -12.96 -4.49
CA ASP A 114 7.23 -14.29 -4.04
C ASP A 114 8.18 -15.06 -3.10
N LEU A 115 9.26 -14.44 -2.59
CA LEU A 115 10.13 -15.10 -1.59
C LEU A 115 9.56 -15.07 -0.16
N GLY A 116 8.28 -14.70 0.02
CA GLY A 116 7.70 -14.41 1.34
C GLY A 116 6.48 -15.20 1.77
N ASP A 117 5.44 -15.38 0.94
CA ASP A 117 4.12 -15.78 1.46
C ASP A 117 3.39 -16.80 0.56
N ASN A 118 3.72 -18.08 0.71
CA ASN A 118 2.97 -19.21 0.17
C ASN A 118 1.63 -19.45 0.90
N ASN A 119 0.80 -18.44 1.14
CA ASN A 119 -0.47 -18.65 1.86
C ASN A 119 -1.56 -17.58 1.69
N LEU A 120 -1.78 -17.08 0.48
CA LEU A 120 -3.03 -16.37 0.18
C LEU A 120 -3.68 -16.97 -1.06
N GLY A 121 -4.46 -18.03 -0.83
CA GLY A 121 -5.46 -18.51 -1.77
C GLY A 121 -6.54 -17.45 -1.98
N LEU A 122 -6.56 -16.92 -3.18
CA LEU A 122 -7.72 -16.35 -3.87
C LEU A 122 -7.71 -16.93 -5.29
#